data_AF-A0A8T1V1R9-F1
#
_entry.id   AF-A0A8T1V1R9-F1
#
_cell.length_a   1.000
_cell.length_b   1.000
_cell.length_c   1.000
_cell.angle_alpha   90.00
_cell.angle_beta   90.00
_cell.angle_gamma   90.00
#
_symmetry.space_group_name_H-M   'P 1'
#
loop_
_entity.id
_entity.type
_entity.pdbx_description
1 polymer ?
#
loop_
_entity_poly.entity_id
_entity_poly.type
_entity_poly.pdbx_seq_one_letter_code
_entity_poly.pdbx_strand_id
1 'polypeptide(L)'
;MERLGRRSRSRSPPRSSSGSRLRSRWQTRLRSRSRSRSKSPLQRTRREDRKERSPPRGRRNEDKKTRDFSHLIQWGKQEDEEKEEDPVEVEKPNFGLTGALAKDQTTGNMQNGVVMKFSEPPEARQPTKRYRLYVFKDDKNIATLHVHRKSAFLVGRDKAVADILTEHPSCSKQHAVLQYRMFQKETKDGLGFEQEVRPYIMDLNSTNATFLNGHKIEGSRYIELKEKDVLKFGESTREYVLLCAT
;
A
#
# COMPACT_ATOMS: atom_id res chain seq x y z
N MET A 1 -27.69 23.66 77.69
CA MET A 1 -26.51 22.77 77.70
C MET A 1 -26.03 22.61 76.25
N GLU A 2 -25.27 23.52 75.62
CA GLU A 2 -24.34 24.57 76.08
C GLU A 2 -22.91 24.08 76.45
N ARG A 3 -21.90 24.91 76.13
CA ARG A 3 -20.43 24.75 76.27
C ARG A 3 -19.80 23.87 75.17
N LEU A 4 -18.93 24.33 74.25
CA LEU A 4 -17.98 25.47 74.10
C LEU A 4 -16.65 25.41 74.88
N GLY A 5 -15.57 25.17 74.13
CA GLY A 5 -14.16 25.54 74.41
C GLY A 5 -13.37 25.39 73.10
N ARG A 6 -12.90 26.44 72.40
CA ARG A 6 -11.80 27.40 72.69
C ARG A 6 -10.41 26.73 72.76
N ARG A 7 -9.28 27.20 72.21
CA ARG A 7 -8.87 28.21 71.20
C ARG A 7 -7.40 28.62 71.51
N SER A 8 -6.44 28.31 70.64
CA SER A 8 -5.27 29.16 70.24
C SER A 8 -4.40 28.40 69.22
N ARG A 9 -3.83 28.94 68.12
CA ARG A 9 -3.15 30.21 67.74
C ARG A 9 -1.64 30.32 68.07
N SER A 10 -0.80 29.93 67.11
CA SER A 10 0.58 30.42 66.84
C SER A 10 0.92 30.05 65.38
N ARG A 11 1.31 30.95 64.45
CA ARG A 11 2.51 31.81 64.29
C ARG A 11 3.74 31.09 63.67
N SER A 12 4.37 31.76 62.71
CA SER A 12 5.35 31.28 61.70
C SER A 12 6.79 31.83 61.98
N PRO A 13 7.79 31.84 61.06
CA PRO A 13 8.17 30.90 59.98
C PRO A 13 9.62 30.26 60.10
N PRO A 14 10.71 30.61 59.35
CA PRO A 14 11.44 29.63 58.52
C PRO A 14 13.00 29.54 58.68
N ARG A 15 13.65 28.58 57.99
CA ARG A 15 15.09 28.53 57.52
C ARG A 15 15.28 27.24 56.66
N SER A 16 15.85 27.24 55.44
CA SER A 16 17.27 27.41 54.97
C SER A 16 18.22 26.28 55.40
N SER A 17 19.10 25.69 54.57
CA SER A 17 19.44 25.84 53.13
C SER A 17 19.95 24.46 52.59
N SER A 18 20.75 24.20 51.53
CA SER A 18 21.69 24.96 50.66
C SER A 18 21.99 24.17 49.36
N GLY A 19 22.69 24.76 48.36
CA GLY A 19 23.20 24.06 47.15
C GLY A 19 22.18 23.97 46.00
N SER A 20 22.16 24.77 44.92
CA SER A 20 23.23 25.38 44.08
C SER A 20 23.97 24.32 43.22
N ARG A 21 24.10 24.42 41.88
CA ARG A 21 24.10 25.63 41.00
C ARG A 21 23.93 25.28 39.49
N LEU A 22 23.29 26.20 38.73
CA LEU A 22 23.46 26.45 37.26
C LEU A 22 22.93 25.36 36.26
N ARG A 23 22.54 25.65 35.00
CA ARG A 23 22.42 26.92 34.25
C ARG A 23 21.35 26.89 33.13
N SER A 24 20.70 28.04 32.89
CA SER A 24 20.05 28.53 31.64
C SER A 24 19.62 27.52 30.54
N ARG A 25 18.32 27.34 30.26
CA ARG A 25 17.38 28.28 29.58
C ARG A 25 17.64 28.42 28.06
N TRP A 26 16.88 27.67 27.26
CA TRP A 26 16.69 27.89 25.82
C TRP A 26 15.23 28.27 25.54
N GLN A 27 14.98 29.41 24.91
CA GLN A 27 13.64 29.81 24.46
C GLN A 27 13.70 30.86 23.35
N THR A 28 13.16 30.55 22.17
CA THR A 28 12.75 31.48 21.08
C THR A 28 13.89 32.33 20.44
N ARG A 29 13.99 32.48 19.12
CA ARG A 29 13.04 33.18 18.25
C ARG A 29 13.28 32.89 16.76
N LEU A 30 12.25 33.14 15.96
CA LEU A 30 12.26 33.14 14.50
C LEU A 30 13.18 34.23 13.91
N ARG A 31 13.86 33.94 12.79
CA ARG A 31 13.96 34.90 11.67
C ARG A 31 14.46 34.26 10.37
N SER A 32 13.74 34.52 9.29
CA SER A 32 14.13 34.18 7.92
C SER A 32 15.18 35.15 7.38
N ARG A 33 16.12 34.66 6.55
CA ARG A 33 16.78 35.49 5.54
C ARG A 33 17.37 34.66 4.40
N SER A 34 16.93 34.95 3.18
CA SER A 34 17.56 34.46 1.95
C SER A 34 18.81 35.27 1.61
N ARG A 35 19.80 34.63 0.97
CA ARG A 35 20.73 35.29 0.03
C ARG A 35 21.53 34.28 -0.79
N SER A 36 21.46 34.44 -2.10
CA SER A 36 22.34 33.80 -3.09
C SER A 36 23.69 34.50 -3.17
N ARG A 37 24.76 33.76 -3.48
CA ARG A 37 25.66 34.04 -4.64
C ARG A 37 26.76 33.00 -4.78
N SER A 38 27.14 32.76 -6.04
CA SER A 38 28.26 31.91 -6.47
C SER A 38 29.59 32.68 -6.53
N LYS A 39 30.72 31.96 -6.47
CA LYS A 39 32.00 32.35 -7.12
C LYS A 39 32.98 31.17 -7.22
N SER A 40 33.91 31.28 -8.16
CA SER A 40 34.76 30.20 -8.71
C SER A 40 36.12 30.03 -7.99
N PRO A 41 36.87 28.93 -8.22
CA PRO A 41 38.10 28.60 -7.46
C PRO A 41 39.40 29.11 -8.09
N LEU A 42 40.45 29.29 -7.28
CA LEU A 42 41.85 29.53 -7.72
C LEU A 42 42.89 29.01 -6.70
N GLN A 43 43.90 28.27 -7.18
CA GLN A 43 45.35 28.23 -6.80
C GLN A 43 45.74 28.03 -5.30
N ARG A 44 46.86 27.39 -4.90
CA ARG A 44 48.16 26.93 -5.50
C ARG A 44 48.70 25.76 -4.61
N THR A 45 49.94 25.20 -4.60
CA THR A 45 51.30 25.57 -5.09
C THR A 45 52.23 24.32 -5.18
N ARG A 46 53.34 24.43 -5.96
CA ARG A 46 54.72 23.85 -5.82
C ARG A 46 55.00 22.84 -4.67
N ARG A 47 55.74 21.72 -4.87
CA ARG A 47 57.14 21.54 -5.32
C ARG A 47 57.35 20.09 -5.85
N GLU A 48 58.14 19.73 -6.88
CA GLU A 48 59.53 20.09 -7.31
C GLU A 48 60.60 19.16 -6.71
N ASP A 49 61.07 18.13 -7.46
CA ASP A 49 62.48 17.71 -7.45
C ASP A 49 62.94 16.84 -8.66
N ARG A 50 64.25 16.90 -8.88
CA ARG A 50 65.17 16.46 -9.96
C ARG A 50 65.22 14.95 -10.34
N LYS A 51 65.57 14.66 -11.61
CA LYS A 51 66.99 14.39 -12.03
C LYS A 51 67.21 14.28 -13.55
N GLU A 52 68.47 14.45 -13.94
CA GLU A 52 68.96 14.53 -15.33
C GLU A 52 69.49 13.17 -15.84
N ARG A 53 69.51 12.97 -17.17
CA ARG A 53 70.65 12.34 -17.88
C ARG A 53 70.61 12.62 -19.39
N SER A 54 71.77 12.93 -19.96
CA SER A 54 71.99 13.33 -21.36
C SER A 54 72.84 12.27 -22.12
N PRO A 55 72.95 12.33 -23.46
CA PRO A 55 73.19 11.13 -24.28
C PRO A 55 74.63 11.03 -24.88
N PRO A 56 74.96 9.92 -25.56
CA PRO A 56 75.98 9.87 -26.61
C PRO A 56 75.37 9.84 -28.03
N ARG A 57 76.19 10.14 -29.04
CA ARG A 57 75.85 10.17 -30.48
C ARG A 57 76.45 8.98 -31.24
N GLY A 58 75.80 8.53 -32.32
CA GLY A 58 76.34 7.59 -33.30
C GLY A 58 75.77 7.85 -34.70
N ARG A 59 76.59 7.78 -35.76
CA ARG A 59 76.22 8.13 -37.14
C ARG A 59 76.09 6.89 -38.04
N ARG A 60 75.12 6.89 -38.97
CA ARG A 60 75.37 6.63 -40.41
C ARG A 60 74.18 7.10 -41.26
N ASN A 61 74.45 7.57 -42.49
CA ASN A 61 73.43 7.72 -43.53
C ASN A 61 73.30 6.39 -44.29
N GLU A 62 72.12 6.06 -44.81
CA GLU A 62 71.86 5.95 -46.27
C GLU A 62 70.42 5.47 -46.59
N ASP A 63 69.92 5.96 -47.73
CA ASP A 63 68.97 5.32 -48.65
C ASP A 63 67.49 4.96 -48.32
N LYS A 64 66.63 5.67 -49.07
CA LYS A 64 65.58 5.15 -49.99
C LYS A 64 64.15 4.84 -49.50
N LYS A 65 63.22 5.41 -50.31
CA LYS A 65 61.80 5.07 -50.52
C LYS A 65 60.85 5.30 -49.33
N THR A 66 60.27 6.50 -49.32
CA THR A 66 58.85 6.66 -48.99
C THR A 66 58.02 5.65 -49.79
N ARG A 67 57.06 4.99 -49.14
CA ARG A 67 56.00 4.23 -49.79
C ARG A 67 54.69 4.97 -49.58
N ASP A 68 54.15 5.52 -50.65
CA ASP A 68 52.91 6.30 -50.60
C ASP A 68 51.73 5.36 -50.32
N PHE A 69 51.06 5.54 -49.16
CA PHE A 69 49.84 4.80 -48.80
C PHE A 69 48.59 5.40 -49.46
N SER A 70 48.71 5.83 -50.73
CA SER A 70 47.64 6.42 -51.53
C SER A 70 46.51 5.44 -51.89
N HIS A 71 46.67 4.15 -51.59
CA HIS A 71 45.68 3.10 -51.81
C HIS A 71 44.68 2.93 -50.63
N LEU A 72 44.75 3.76 -49.58
CA LEU A 72 43.82 3.66 -48.43
C LEU A 72 42.58 4.59 -48.53
N ILE A 73 42.34 5.18 -49.70
CA ILE A 73 41.07 5.87 -50.03
C ILE A 73 40.39 5.11 -51.17
N GLN A 74 39.59 4.09 -50.84
CA GLN A 74 38.61 3.55 -51.77
C GLN A 74 37.27 4.27 -51.54
N TRP A 75 37.10 5.37 -52.27
CA TRP A 75 35.84 6.10 -52.36
C TRP A 75 34.79 5.26 -53.09
N GLY A 76 33.52 5.37 -52.69
CA GLY A 76 32.43 4.55 -53.23
C GLY A 76 32.37 3.18 -52.59
N LYS A 77 31.85 3.12 -51.35
CA LYS A 77 31.24 1.89 -50.87
C LYS A 77 29.83 1.82 -51.46
N GLN A 78 29.47 0.61 -51.88
CA GLN A 78 28.22 0.21 -52.52
C GLN A 78 26.98 0.74 -51.79
N GLU A 79 25.90 0.97 -52.56
CA GLU A 79 24.57 1.29 -52.03
C GLU A 79 24.13 0.15 -51.08
N ASP A 80 24.25 0.37 -49.77
CA ASP A 80 23.57 -0.45 -48.77
C ASP A 80 22.06 -0.20 -48.96
N GLU A 81 21.26 -1.26 -49.13
CA GLU A 81 19.82 -1.14 -49.33
C GLU A 81 19.19 -0.28 -48.23
N GLU A 82 18.51 0.82 -48.61
CA GLU A 82 17.67 1.58 -47.69
C GLU A 82 16.52 0.69 -47.23
N LYS A 83 16.75 -0.07 -46.16
CA LYS A 83 15.68 -0.60 -45.34
C LYS A 83 14.90 0.60 -44.83
N GLU A 84 13.67 0.71 -45.28
CA GLU A 84 12.66 1.53 -44.64
C GLU A 84 12.50 0.99 -43.21
N GLU A 85 13.27 1.54 -42.27
CA GLU A 85 13.04 1.31 -40.85
C GLU A 85 11.70 1.96 -40.52
N ASP A 86 10.65 1.12 -40.43
CA ASP A 86 9.29 1.52 -40.06
C ASP A 86 9.34 2.59 -38.95
N PRO A 87 8.80 3.79 -39.18
CA PRO A 87 9.11 4.95 -38.37
C PRO A 87 8.69 4.68 -36.92
N VAL A 88 9.70 4.52 -36.05
CA VAL A 88 9.51 4.13 -34.65
C VAL A 88 8.62 5.16 -33.96
N GLU A 89 7.33 4.83 -33.83
CA GLU A 89 6.34 5.73 -33.26
C GLU A 89 6.77 6.10 -31.83
N VAL A 90 7.07 7.38 -31.61
CA VAL A 90 7.47 7.87 -30.29
C VAL A 90 6.30 7.66 -29.34
N GLU A 91 6.40 6.64 -28.49
CA GLU A 91 5.33 6.24 -27.57
C GLU A 91 4.86 7.45 -26.76
N LYS A 92 3.59 7.80 -26.96
CA LYS A 92 2.98 8.95 -26.28
C LYS A 92 2.95 8.67 -24.77
N PRO A 93 3.27 9.66 -23.90
CA PRO A 93 3.31 9.45 -22.45
C PRO A 93 2.04 8.77 -21.92
N ASN A 94 2.19 7.55 -21.40
CA ASN A 94 1.07 6.76 -20.93
C ASN A 94 0.66 7.19 -19.52
N PHE A 95 -0.40 7.99 -19.44
CA PHE A 95 -1.01 8.45 -18.18
C PHE A 95 -1.94 7.40 -17.52
N GLY A 96 -2.04 6.19 -18.07
CA GLY A 96 -2.76 5.07 -17.46
C GLY A 96 -2.13 4.65 -16.14
N LEU A 97 -2.97 4.28 -15.16
CA LEU A 97 -2.51 3.82 -13.85
C LEU A 97 -1.74 2.49 -13.97
N THR A 98 -0.41 2.56 -13.93
CA THR A 98 0.42 1.37 -13.90
C THR A 98 0.19 0.62 -12.58
N GLY A 99 -0.30 -0.60 -12.66
CA GLY A 99 -0.64 -1.45 -11.50
C GLY A 99 0.56 -1.93 -10.67
N ALA A 100 1.70 -1.22 -10.72
CA ALA A 100 2.91 -1.52 -9.98
C ALA A 100 2.77 -1.21 -8.49
N LEU A 101 2.13 -0.09 -8.10
CA LEU A 101 1.91 0.27 -6.69
C LEU A 101 1.06 -0.78 -5.95
N ALA A 102 0.03 -1.32 -6.61
CA ALA A 102 -0.80 -2.40 -6.05
C ALA A 102 -0.06 -3.75 -5.98
N LYS A 103 1.11 -3.88 -6.63
CA LYS A 103 1.98 -5.07 -6.63
C LYS A 103 3.20 -4.93 -5.72
N ASP A 104 3.39 -3.80 -5.05
CA ASP A 104 4.41 -3.69 -4.00
C ASP A 104 3.99 -4.54 -2.79
N GLN A 105 4.92 -5.33 -2.27
CA GLN A 105 4.72 -6.18 -1.09
C GLN A 105 4.80 -5.40 0.23
N THR A 106 5.39 -4.19 0.22
CA THR A 106 5.61 -3.39 1.43
C THR A 106 4.53 -2.34 1.67
N THR A 107 4.01 -1.73 0.59
CA THR A 107 3.00 -0.65 0.65
C THR A 107 1.70 -0.98 -0.10
N GLY A 108 1.67 -2.04 -0.91
CA GLY A 108 0.54 -2.39 -1.77
C GLY A 108 -0.47 -3.35 -1.12
N ASN A 109 -1.64 -3.48 -1.75
CA ASN A 109 -2.72 -4.38 -1.32
C ASN A 109 -2.43 -5.86 -1.67
N MET A 110 -1.24 -6.38 -1.35
CA MET A 110 -0.89 -7.78 -1.55
C MET A 110 -1.19 -8.63 -0.31
N GLN A 111 -1.79 -9.79 -0.51
CA GLN A 111 -1.89 -10.86 0.49
C GLN A 111 -1.40 -12.16 -0.13
N ASN A 112 -0.44 -12.84 0.53
CA ASN A 112 0.12 -14.13 0.09
C ASN A 112 0.58 -14.15 -1.39
N GLY A 113 1.13 -13.02 -1.87
CA GLY A 113 1.59 -12.84 -3.26
C GLY A 113 0.49 -12.50 -4.28
N VAL A 114 -0.77 -12.43 -3.87
CA VAL A 114 -1.91 -12.07 -4.72
C VAL A 114 -2.36 -10.64 -4.43
N VAL A 115 -2.59 -9.84 -5.47
CA VAL A 115 -3.16 -8.49 -5.34
C VAL A 115 -4.64 -8.59 -5.00
N MET A 116 -5.06 -7.94 -3.91
CA MET A 116 -6.45 -7.89 -3.47
C MET A 116 -7.22 -6.79 -4.22
N LYS A 117 -8.34 -7.16 -4.85
CA LYS A 117 -9.33 -6.21 -5.41
C LYS A 117 -10.00 -5.35 -4.34
N PHE A 118 -10.03 -5.85 -3.10
CA PHE A 118 -10.81 -5.30 -2.01
C PHE A 118 -9.93 -4.78 -0.88
N SER A 119 -10.37 -3.67 -0.28
CA SER A 119 -9.78 -3.04 0.91
C SER A 119 -10.90 -2.78 1.90
N GLU A 120 -10.72 -3.17 3.18
CA GLU A 120 -11.75 -2.93 4.20
C GLU A 120 -12.00 -1.43 4.39
N PRO A 121 -13.27 -0.98 4.49
CA PRO A 121 -13.62 0.42 4.67
C PRO A 121 -13.39 0.88 6.12
N PRO A 122 -13.29 2.18 6.42
CA PRO A 122 -12.99 2.66 7.78
C PRO A 122 -14.07 2.33 8.83
N GLU A 123 -15.32 2.11 8.41
CA GLU A 123 -16.40 1.60 9.27
C GLU A 123 -16.39 0.08 9.49
N ALA A 124 -15.37 -0.63 8.99
CA ALA A 124 -15.19 -2.06 9.26
C ALA A 124 -15.07 -2.35 10.77
N ARG A 125 -15.84 -3.33 11.24
CA ARG A 125 -15.81 -3.75 12.65
C ARG A 125 -16.18 -5.23 12.75
N GLN A 126 -15.49 -5.97 13.62
CA GLN A 126 -15.87 -7.34 13.93
C GLN A 126 -17.25 -7.36 14.62
N PRO A 127 -18.17 -8.28 14.26
CA PRO A 127 -19.48 -8.37 14.89
C PRO A 127 -19.39 -8.98 16.29
N THR A 128 -20.22 -8.48 17.21
CA THR A 128 -20.46 -9.10 18.53
C THR A 128 -21.39 -10.31 18.43
N LYS A 129 -22.33 -10.29 17.48
CA LYS A 129 -23.27 -11.38 17.16
C LYS A 129 -22.54 -12.56 16.50
N ARG A 130 -22.86 -13.80 16.90
CA ARG A 130 -22.18 -15.03 16.46
C ARG A 130 -22.70 -15.55 15.11
N TYR A 131 -22.45 -14.82 14.03
CA TYR A 131 -22.82 -15.27 12.70
C TYR A 131 -22.14 -16.60 12.29
N ARG A 132 -22.91 -17.44 11.61
CA ARG A 132 -22.51 -18.68 10.93
C ARG A 132 -23.06 -18.68 9.52
N LEU A 133 -22.27 -19.21 8.58
CA LEU A 133 -22.68 -19.43 7.19
C LEU A 133 -22.75 -20.94 6.95
N TYR A 134 -23.95 -21.45 6.70
CA TYR A 134 -24.21 -22.87 6.50
C TYR A 134 -24.20 -23.19 5.00
N VAL A 135 -23.33 -24.12 4.59
CA VAL A 135 -23.13 -24.50 3.18
C VAL A 135 -23.94 -25.75 2.89
N PHE A 136 -24.94 -25.61 2.03
CA PHE A 136 -25.76 -26.71 1.52
C PHE A 136 -25.36 -27.06 0.09
N LYS A 137 -25.56 -28.32 -0.29
CA LYS A 137 -25.46 -28.82 -1.66
C LYS A 137 -26.38 -30.04 -1.78
N ASP A 138 -27.23 -30.09 -2.80
CA ASP A 138 -28.20 -31.17 -3.00
C ASP A 138 -29.00 -31.46 -1.69
N ASP A 139 -29.54 -30.37 -1.10
CA ASP A 139 -30.23 -30.28 0.20
C ASP A 139 -29.45 -30.72 1.46
N LYS A 140 -28.22 -31.20 1.31
CA LYS A 140 -27.38 -31.69 2.42
C LYS A 140 -26.44 -30.58 2.92
N ASN A 141 -26.39 -30.40 4.24
CA ASN A 141 -25.40 -29.52 4.85
C ASN A 141 -24.01 -30.16 4.77
N ILE A 142 -23.07 -29.51 4.09
CA ILE A 142 -21.67 -29.96 3.96
C ILE A 142 -20.80 -29.33 5.04
N ALA A 143 -20.99 -28.04 5.34
CA ALA A 143 -20.09 -27.28 6.21
C ALA A 143 -20.79 -26.15 6.95
N THR A 144 -20.27 -25.82 8.14
CA THR A 144 -20.69 -24.66 8.95
C THR A 144 -19.50 -23.74 9.19
N LEU A 145 -19.49 -22.58 8.53
CA LEU A 145 -18.38 -21.62 8.56
C LEU A 145 -18.64 -20.53 9.61
N HIS A 146 -17.63 -20.23 10.44
CA HIS A 146 -17.77 -19.34 11.60
C HIS A 146 -17.38 -17.88 11.27
N VAL A 147 -18.26 -17.22 10.52
CA VAL A 147 -18.05 -15.90 9.88
C VAL A 147 -18.18 -14.68 10.82
N HIS A 148 -17.80 -14.80 12.09
CA HIS A 148 -17.83 -13.69 13.07
C HIS A 148 -16.46 -13.37 13.70
N ARG A 149 -15.40 -14.06 13.28
CA ARG A 149 -14.04 -13.95 13.85
C ARG A 149 -13.15 -12.88 13.18
N LYS A 150 -13.66 -12.22 12.15
CA LYS A 150 -13.00 -11.14 11.39
C LYS A 150 -14.03 -10.06 11.07
N SER A 151 -13.55 -8.90 10.62
CA SER A 151 -14.37 -7.84 10.02
C SER A 151 -14.73 -8.15 8.56
N ALA A 152 -13.83 -8.75 7.77
CA ALA A 152 -14.10 -9.22 6.41
C ALA A 152 -13.82 -10.72 6.22
N PHE A 153 -14.51 -11.34 5.26
CA PHE A 153 -14.26 -12.69 4.75
C PHE A 153 -14.32 -12.71 3.22
N LEU A 154 -13.23 -13.08 2.55
CA LEU A 154 -13.17 -13.17 1.10
C LEU A 154 -13.79 -14.50 0.61
N VAL A 155 -14.77 -14.41 -0.29
CA VAL A 155 -15.35 -15.54 -1.03
C VAL A 155 -14.67 -15.65 -2.39
N GLY A 156 -14.16 -16.84 -2.71
CA GLY A 156 -13.50 -17.06 -4.00
C GLY A 156 -12.90 -18.44 -4.17
N ARG A 157 -12.39 -18.72 -5.36
CA ARG A 157 -11.78 -20.01 -5.72
C ARG A 157 -10.28 -20.10 -5.38
N ASP A 158 -9.63 -18.98 -5.06
CA ASP A 158 -8.19 -18.93 -4.84
C ASP A 158 -7.81 -19.27 -3.39
N LYS A 159 -7.32 -20.50 -3.18
CA LYS A 159 -6.90 -21.03 -1.86
C LYS A 159 -5.81 -20.20 -1.16
N ALA A 160 -5.09 -19.34 -1.88
CA ALA A 160 -4.05 -18.50 -1.28
C ALA A 160 -4.63 -17.33 -0.46
N VAL A 161 -5.86 -16.88 -0.74
CA VAL A 161 -6.46 -15.67 -0.12
C VAL A 161 -7.92 -15.80 0.31
N ALA A 162 -8.70 -16.73 -0.24
CA ALA A 162 -10.12 -16.86 0.09
C ALA A 162 -10.34 -17.53 1.45
N ASP A 163 -11.02 -16.83 2.38
CA ASP A 163 -11.52 -17.40 3.64
C ASP A 163 -12.64 -18.43 3.40
N ILE A 164 -13.46 -18.20 2.38
CA ILE A 164 -14.63 -18.99 2.03
C ILE A 164 -14.38 -19.55 0.62
N LEU A 165 -13.89 -20.78 0.57
CA LEU A 165 -13.51 -21.43 -0.67
C LEU A 165 -14.72 -21.87 -1.50
N THR A 166 -14.83 -21.35 -2.72
CA THR A 166 -15.81 -21.78 -3.72
C THR A 166 -15.17 -22.73 -4.74
N GLU A 167 -15.42 -24.02 -4.55
CA GLU A 167 -14.87 -25.10 -5.39
C GLU A 167 -15.73 -25.32 -6.65
N HIS A 168 -15.93 -24.26 -7.43
CA HIS A 168 -16.69 -24.31 -8.68
C HIS A 168 -15.99 -23.49 -9.78
N PRO A 169 -15.85 -23.99 -11.02
CA PRO A 169 -15.10 -23.29 -12.07
C PRO A 169 -15.74 -21.95 -12.46
N SER A 170 -17.06 -21.80 -12.34
CA SER A 170 -17.77 -20.52 -12.58
C SER A 170 -17.41 -19.42 -11.56
N CYS A 171 -16.79 -19.77 -10.42
CA CYS A 171 -16.41 -18.82 -9.39
C CYS A 171 -15.03 -18.20 -9.70
N SER A 172 -14.97 -16.88 -9.58
CA SER A 172 -13.75 -16.10 -9.77
C SER A 172 -12.75 -16.33 -8.61
N LYS A 173 -11.46 -16.06 -8.86
CA LYS A 173 -10.39 -16.17 -7.82
C LYS A 173 -10.74 -15.41 -6.54
N GLN A 174 -11.13 -14.14 -6.73
CA GLN A 174 -11.81 -13.28 -5.77
C GLN A 174 -13.18 -12.98 -6.39
N HIS A 175 -14.26 -13.42 -5.75
CA HIS A 175 -15.62 -13.42 -6.31
C HIS A 175 -16.52 -12.43 -5.58
N ALA A 176 -16.65 -12.56 -4.26
CA ALA A 176 -17.41 -11.65 -3.42
C ALA A 176 -16.71 -11.45 -2.07
N VAL A 177 -17.09 -10.44 -1.30
CA VAL A 177 -16.64 -10.27 0.09
C VAL A 177 -17.84 -10.10 1.02
N LEU A 178 -17.80 -10.80 2.15
CA LEU A 178 -18.69 -10.59 3.28
C LEU A 178 -17.99 -9.60 4.23
N GLN A 179 -18.48 -8.37 4.30
CA GLN A 179 -17.93 -7.31 5.14
C GLN A 179 -18.90 -6.96 6.27
N TYR A 180 -18.40 -6.98 7.50
CA TYR A 180 -19.10 -6.41 8.64
C TYR A 180 -18.78 -4.92 8.75
N ARG A 181 -19.83 -4.10 8.74
CA ARG A 181 -19.77 -2.64 8.81
C ARG A 181 -20.54 -2.16 10.04
N MET A 182 -19.98 -1.19 10.76
CA MET A 182 -20.65 -0.52 11.86
C MET A 182 -21.62 0.52 11.31
N PHE A 183 -22.90 0.36 11.59
CA PHE A 183 -23.96 1.32 11.27
C PHE A 183 -24.35 2.10 12.53
N GLN A 184 -24.47 3.42 12.41
CA GLN A 184 -25.02 4.28 13.45
C GLN A 184 -26.51 4.49 13.17
N LYS A 185 -27.35 4.02 14.09
CA LYS A 185 -28.80 4.12 14.02
C LYS A 185 -29.26 5.11 15.08
N GLU A 186 -30.14 6.03 14.73
CA GLU A 186 -30.73 6.95 15.71
C GLU A 186 -31.56 6.18 16.75
N THR A 187 -31.32 6.47 18.02
CA THR A 187 -32.09 5.91 19.13
C THR A 187 -33.53 6.46 19.06
N LYS A 188 -34.53 5.65 19.44
CA LYS A 188 -35.96 6.03 19.38
C LYS A 188 -36.28 7.35 20.09
N ASP A 189 -35.51 7.68 21.11
CA ASP A 189 -35.68 8.87 21.95
C ASP A 189 -35.01 10.13 21.35
N GLY A 190 -34.36 10.03 20.18
CA GLY A 190 -33.68 11.12 19.47
C GLY A 190 -32.39 11.65 20.12
N LEU A 191 -32.10 11.25 21.36
CA LEU A 191 -31.01 11.77 22.20
C LEU A 191 -29.64 11.09 21.98
N GLY A 192 -29.48 10.22 20.98
CA GLY A 192 -28.22 9.55 20.71
C GLY A 192 -28.25 8.52 19.56
N PHE A 193 -27.12 7.83 19.37
CA PHE A 193 -26.92 6.83 18.32
C PHE A 193 -26.60 5.45 18.90
N GLU A 194 -27.42 4.46 18.56
CA GLU A 194 -27.16 3.04 18.75
C GLU A 194 -26.15 2.56 17.69
N GLN A 195 -25.10 1.86 18.11
CA GLN A 195 -24.06 1.34 17.22
C GLN A 195 -24.28 -0.16 16.97
N GLU A 196 -24.68 -0.53 15.76
CA GLU A 196 -24.92 -1.93 15.38
C GLU A 196 -23.96 -2.37 14.27
N VAL A 197 -23.30 -3.51 14.44
CA VAL A 197 -22.46 -4.11 13.39
C VAL A 197 -23.30 -5.09 12.57
N ARG A 198 -23.41 -4.83 11.27
CA ARG A 198 -24.23 -5.61 10.33
C ARG A 198 -23.41 -6.25 9.21
N PRO A 199 -23.79 -7.45 8.73
CA PRO A 199 -23.19 -8.08 7.56
C PRO A 199 -23.66 -7.42 6.26
N TYR A 200 -22.72 -7.21 5.34
CA TYR A 200 -22.98 -6.81 3.96
C TYR A 200 -22.26 -7.76 2.99
N ILE A 201 -22.90 -8.09 1.88
CA ILE A 201 -22.24 -8.72 0.73
C ILE A 201 -21.85 -7.64 -0.29
N MET A 202 -20.71 -7.83 -0.96
CA MET A 202 -20.36 -7.10 -2.19
C MET A 202 -19.77 -8.10 -3.20
N ASP A 203 -20.31 -8.12 -4.42
CA ASP A 203 -19.68 -8.83 -5.54
C ASP A 203 -18.50 -8.01 -6.09
N LEU A 204 -17.34 -8.63 -6.27
CA LEU A 204 -16.09 -7.96 -6.65
C LEU A 204 -15.93 -7.84 -8.17
N ASN A 205 -17.04 -7.58 -8.88
CA ASN A 205 -17.19 -7.70 -10.33
C ASN A 205 -16.70 -9.07 -10.80
N SER A 206 -17.46 -10.09 -10.41
CA SER A 206 -17.19 -11.48 -10.69
C SER A 206 -17.82 -11.94 -12.01
N THR A 207 -17.19 -12.91 -12.65
CA THR A 207 -17.48 -13.32 -14.04
C THR A 207 -18.95 -13.73 -14.25
N ASN A 208 -19.51 -14.46 -13.28
CA ASN A 208 -20.87 -15.00 -13.35
C ASN A 208 -21.80 -14.38 -12.29
N ALA A 209 -21.37 -13.29 -11.66
CA ALA A 209 -22.04 -12.59 -10.56
C ALA A 209 -22.35 -13.42 -9.30
N THR A 210 -22.80 -12.71 -8.27
CA THR A 210 -23.37 -13.26 -7.04
C THR A 210 -24.89 -13.14 -7.10
N PHE A 211 -25.59 -14.06 -6.43
CA PHE A 211 -27.05 -14.06 -6.28
C PHE A 211 -27.41 -14.09 -4.79
N LEU A 212 -28.46 -13.35 -4.42
CA LEU A 212 -29.02 -13.24 -3.08
C LEU A 212 -30.53 -13.56 -3.18
N ASN A 213 -30.98 -14.57 -2.44
CA ASN A 213 -32.37 -15.05 -2.47
C ASN A 213 -32.88 -15.33 -3.89
N GLY A 214 -32.02 -15.88 -4.75
CA GLY A 214 -32.30 -16.17 -6.17
C GLY A 214 -32.12 -14.97 -7.13
N HIS A 215 -32.05 -13.75 -6.63
CA HIS A 215 -31.88 -12.54 -7.47
C HIS A 215 -30.40 -12.19 -7.65
N LYS A 216 -29.99 -11.88 -8.89
CA LYS A 216 -28.63 -11.38 -9.18
C LYS A 216 -28.41 -10.02 -8.49
N ILE A 217 -27.27 -9.86 -7.81
CA ILE A 217 -26.89 -8.58 -7.21
C ILE A 217 -25.98 -7.75 -8.13
N GLU A 218 -25.93 -6.44 -7.85
CA GLU A 218 -25.03 -5.49 -8.52
C GLU A 218 -23.58 -5.67 -8.05
N GLY A 219 -22.63 -5.57 -8.99
CA GLY A 219 -21.20 -5.56 -8.70
C GLY A 219 -20.76 -4.25 -8.03
N SER A 220 -19.68 -4.30 -7.24
CA SER A 220 -19.11 -3.16 -6.52
C SER A 220 -20.04 -2.42 -5.54
N ARG A 221 -21.21 -2.99 -5.20
CA ARG A 221 -22.18 -2.41 -4.26
C ARG A 221 -22.28 -3.25 -2.98
N TYR A 222 -22.30 -2.59 -1.82
CA TYR A 222 -22.66 -3.24 -0.56
C TYR A 222 -24.18 -3.43 -0.47
N ILE A 223 -24.62 -4.66 -0.18
CA ILE A 223 -26.01 -5.01 0.09
C ILE A 223 -26.10 -5.63 1.49
N GLU A 224 -27.01 -5.12 2.31
CA GLU A 224 -27.24 -5.60 3.68
C GLU A 224 -27.76 -7.04 3.64
N LEU A 225 -27.11 -7.94 4.38
CA LEU A 225 -27.60 -9.31 4.58
C LEU A 225 -28.42 -9.40 5.87
N LYS A 226 -29.42 -10.27 5.83
CA LYS A 226 -30.32 -10.58 6.93
C LYS A 226 -30.18 -12.05 7.31
N GLU A 227 -30.72 -12.40 8.47
CA GLU A 227 -30.77 -13.80 8.90
C GLU A 227 -31.75 -14.58 8.01
N LYS A 228 -31.34 -15.81 7.63
CA LYS A 228 -31.99 -16.72 6.67
C LYS A 228 -31.83 -16.34 5.20
N ASP A 229 -31.09 -15.28 4.87
CA ASP A 229 -30.72 -14.99 3.48
C ASP A 229 -29.86 -16.12 2.88
N VAL A 230 -30.15 -16.45 1.62
CA VAL A 230 -29.48 -17.50 0.83
C VAL A 230 -28.58 -16.85 -0.22
N LEU A 231 -27.28 -17.06 -0.10
CA LEU A 231 -26.28 -16.62 -1.07
C LEU A 231 -25.89 -17.75 -2.02
N LYS A 232 -25.69 -17.42 -3.30
CA LYS A 232 -25.23 -18.34 -4.34
C LYS A 232 -24.21 -17.63 -5.24
N PHE A 233 -23.14 -18.33 -5.57
CA PHE A 233 -21.94 -17.73 -6.17
C PHE A 233 -21.74 -18.30 -7.59
N GLY A 234 -22.01 -17.47 -8.60
CA GLY A 234 -22.17 -17.93 -9.99
C GLY A 234 -23.12 -19.12 -10.11
N GLU A 235 -22.76 -20.08 -10.95
CA GLU A 235 -23.54 -21.28 -11.28
C GLU A 235 -23.29 -22.46 -10.31
N SER A 236 -22.68 -22.20 -9.15
CA SER A 236 -22.39 -23.24 -8.14
C SER A 236 -23.68 -23.89 -7.62
N THR A 237 -23.67 -25.22 -7.50
CA THR A 237 -24.73 -25.99 -6.80
C THR A 237 -24.68 -25.89 -5.27
N ARG A 238 -23.67 -25.19 -4.73
CA ARG A 238 -23.60 -24.85 -3.29
C ARG A 238 -24.35 -23.56 -2.99
N GLU A 239 -25.21 -23.62 -1.98
CA GLU A 239 -25.97 -22.48 -1.44
C GLU A 239 -25.54 -22.19 0.00
N TYR A 240 -25.52 -20.92 0.38
CA TYR A 240 -24.86 -20.43 1.59
C TYR A 240 -25.84 -19.62 2.43
N VAL A 241 -26.40 -20.23 3.48
CA VAL A 241 -27.44 -19.61 4.31
C VAL A 241 -26.80 -18.90 5.50
N LEU A 242 -27.04 -17.60 5.65
CA LEU A 242 -26.54 -16.81 6.78
C LEU A 242 -27.49 -16.91 7.97
N LEU A 243 -26.98 -17.28 9.14
CA LEU A 243 -27.74 -17.29 10.39
C LEU A 243 -26.92 -16.68 11.53
N CYS A 244 -27.57 -15.91 12.41
CA CYS A 244 -26.99 -15.63 13.72
C CYS A 244 -27.17 -16.86 14.60
N ALA A 245 -26.08 -17.38 15.18
CA ALA A 245 -26.20 -18.27 16.33
C ALA A 245 -26.59 -17.42 17.54
N THR A 246 -27.71 -17.77 18.16
CA THR A 246 -28.17 -17.21 19.44
C THR A 246 -27.28 -17.70 20.60
#